data_AF-A0A7C0X3E2-F1
#
_entry.id   AF-A0A7C0X3E2-F1
#
_cell.length_a   1.000
_cell.length_b   1.000
_cell.length_c   1.000
_cell.angle_alpha   90.00
_cell.angle_beta   90.00
_cell.angle_gamma   90.00
#
_symmetry.space_group_name_H-M   'P 1'
#
loop_
_entity.id
_entity.type
_entity.pdbx_description
1 polymer ?
#
loop_
_entity_poly.entity_id
_entity_poly.type
_entity_poly.pdbx_seq_one_letter_code
_entity_poly.pdbx_strand_id
1 'polypeptide(L)'
;MPRSFWKRRDSSVKVAISSQGKTLESDVDERFARASFFIFVDTETGEFEAHDNSGPMSAAHGAGPQAFSLLADKQVEVLIMGHCGP
;
A
#
# COMPACT_ATOMS: atom_id res chain seq x y z
N MET A 1 3.17 -31.37 -12.92
CA MET A 1 4.38 -30.60 -12.58
C MET A 1 3.95 -29.17 -12.25
N PRO A 2 4.29 -28.62 -11.08
CA PRO A 2 3.76 -27.34 -10.63
C PRO A 2 4.33 -26.21 -11.49
N ARG A 3 3.45 -25.36 -12.01
CA ARG A 3 3.82 -24.18 -12.78
C ARG A 3 4.54 -23.21 -11.86
N SER A 4 5.73 -22.78 -12.25
CA SER A 4 6.50 -21.71 -11.61
C SER A 4 5.63 -20.44 -11.50
N PHE A 5 5.06 -20.21 -10.32
CA PHE A 5 4.23 -19.04 -10.00
C PHE A 5 5.03 -17.73 -10.09
N TRP A 6 6.34 -17.81 -9.87
CA TRP A 6 7.28 -16.70 -9.88
C TRP A 6 7.96 -16.54 -11.24
N LYS A 7 7.19 -16.28 -12.29
CA LYS A 7 7.78 -15.72 -13.51
C LYS A 7 8.01 -14.24 -13.20
N ARG A 8 9.27 -13.81 -13.06
CA ARG A 8 9.59 -12.37 -12.93
C ARG A 8 8.93 -11.67 -14.10
N ARG A 9 7.96 -10.78 -13.82
CA ARG A 9 7.46 -9.86 -14.82
C ARG A 9 8.52 -8.77 -14.96
N ASP A 10 8.96 -8.56 -16.19
CA ASP A 10 9.93 -7.55 -16.58
C ASP A 10 9.22 -6.19 -16.67
N SER A 11 8.58 -5.77 -15.58
CA SER A 11 7.67 -4.63 -15.54
C SER A 11 7.79 -3.93 -14.20
N SER A 12 7.80 -2.60 -14.20
CA SER A 12 7.81 -1.79 -12.97
C SER A 12 6.78 -2.29 -11.98
N VAL A 13 7.25 -2.74 -10.82
CA VAL A 13 6.40 -3.14 -9.71
C VAL A 13 6.10 -1.90 -8.88
N LYS A 14 4.82 -1.55 -8.78
CA LYS A 14 4.36 -0.51 -7.87
C LYS A 14 4.00 -1.11 -6.51
N VAL A 15 4.67 -0.64 -5.47
CA VAL A 15 4.51 -1.09 -4.09
C VAL A 15 3.75 -0.02 -3.30
N ALA A 16 2.79 -0.42 -2.48
CA ALA A 16 2.19 0.46 -1.48
C ALA A 16 2.61 0.04 -0.08
N ILE A 17 2.84 1.03 0.79
CA ILE A 17 3.27 0.83 2.18
C ILE A 17 2.34 1.63 3.08
N SER A 18 1.73 1.00 4.09
CA SER A 18 1.01 1.75 5.13
C SER A 18 2.03 2.46 6.03
N SER A 19 1.91 3.77 6.20
CA SER A 19 2.92 4.59 6.88
C SER A 19 2.30 5.57 7.87
N GLN A 20 3.03 5.79 8.98
CA GLN A 20 2.69 6.81 9.98
C GLN A 20 3.12 8.21 9.54
N GLY A 21 3.93 8.32 8.48
CA GLY A 21 4.44 9.59 7.96
C GLY A 21 4.59 9.62 6.44
N LYS A 22 5.06 10.77 5.94
CA LYS A 22 5.12 11.07 4.49
C LYS A 22 6.43 10.65 3.83
N THR A 23 7.35 10.03 4.56
CA THR A 23 8.69 9.69 4.08
C THR A 23 8.94 8.19 4.16
N LEU A 24 9.84 7.67 3.33
CA LEU A 24 10.25 6.25 3.37
C LEU A 24 10.94 5.85 4.68
N GLU A 25 11.41 6.82 5.47
CA GLU A 25 12.00 6.61 6.79
C GLU A 25 10.94 6.53 7.90
N SER A 26 9.68 6.85 7.59
CA SER A 26 8.59 6.78 8.55
C SER A 26 8.24 5.32 8.87
N ASP A 27 7.87 5.06 10.12
CA ASP A 27 7.45 3.73 10.55
C ASP A 27 6.21 3.24 9.80
N VAL A 28 6.17 1.93 9.56
CA VAL A 28 4.98 1.26 9.02
C VAL A 28 3.83 1.43 9.99
N ASP A 29 2.66 1.79 9.46
CA ASP A 29 1.45 1.89 10.27
C ASP A 29 0.80 0.50 10.38
N GLU A 30 0.59 0.05 11.62
CA GLU A 30 -0.06 -1.24 11.89
C GLU A 30 -1.51 -1.26 11.41
N ARG A 31 -2.16 -0.09 11.38
CA ARG A 31 -3.59 0.04 11.10
C ARG A 31 -3.86 0.20 9.62
N PHE A 32 -3.34 -0.67 8.75
CA PHE A 32 -3.44 -0.62 7.28
C PHE A 32 -4.55 0.30 6.70
N ALA A 33 -5.81 -0.09 6.89
CA ALA A 33 -6.97 0.60 6.29
C ALA A 33 -7.19 2.04 6.83
N ARG A 34 -6.67 2.33 8.01
CA ARG A 34 -6.73 3.60 8.73
C ARG A 34 -5.33 4.20 8.93
N ALA A 35 -4.35 3.75 8.13
CA ALA A 35 -3.00 4.30 8.19
C ALA A 35 -3.07 5.80 7.91
N SER A 36 -2.19 6.57 8.55
CA SER A 36 -2.16 8.02 8.34
C SER A 36 -1.80 8.37 6.89
N PHE A 37 -0.91 7.58 6.29
CA PHE A 37 -0.45 7.72 4.91
C PHE A 37 -0.34 6.38 4.20
N PHE A 38 -0.44 6.42 2.87
CA PHE A 38 0.07 5.37 1.99
C PHE A 38 1.25 5.90 1.21
N ILE A 39 2.38 5.19 1.25
CA ILE A 39 3.53 5.49 0.40
C ILE A 39 3.50 4.56 -0.80
N PHE A 40 3.41 5.13 -1.99
CA PHE A 40 3.52 4.39 -3.25
C PHE A 40 4.94 4.53 -3.78
N VAL A 41 5.57 3.40 -4.11
CA VAL A 41 6.96 3.34 -4.58
C VAL A 41 7.00 2.62 -5.92
N ASP A 42 7.67 3.22 -6.90
CA ASP A 42 8.08 2.55 -8.13
C ASP A 42 9.44 1.87 -7.89
N THR A 43 9.50 0.54 -8.02
CA THR A 43 10.74 -0.20 -7.72
C THR A 43 11.83 -0.06 -8.79
N GLU A 44 11.50 0.41 -9.99
CA GLU A 44 12.49 0.63 -11.06
C GLU A 44 13.13 2.01 -10.94
N THR A 45 12.32 3.06 -10.73
CA THR A 45 12.83 4.43 -10.64
C THR A 45 13.26 4.81 -9.23
N GLY A 46 12.71 4.14 -8.21
CA GLY A 46 12.87 4.51 -6.80
C GLY A 46 12.06 5.75 -6.41
N GLU A 47 11.25 6.30 -7.32
CA GLU A 47 10.36 7.42 -7.01
C GLU A 47 9.26 6.97 -6.07
N PHE A 48 8.88 7.85 -5.15
CA PHE A 48 7.79 7.59 -4.23
C PHE A 48 6.84 8.79 -4.08
N GLU A 49 5.57 8.50 -3.82
CA GLU A 49 4.53 9.47 -3.51
C GLU A 49 3.88 9.11 -2.17
N ALA A 50 3.72 10.09 -1.28
CA ALA A 50 2.92 9.93 -0.08
C ALA A 50 1.49 10.44 -0.31
N HIS A 51 0.52 9.58 -0.05
CA HIS A 51 -0.90 9.88 -0.11
C HIS A 51 -1.48 9.99 1.31
N ASP A 52 -2.11 11.13 1.60
CA ASP A 52 -2.77 11.39 2.87
C ASP A 52 -4.06 10.57 2.98
N ASN A 53 -4.15 9.75 4.01
CA ASN A 53 -5.30 8.87 4.27
C ASN A 53 -6.01 9.25 5.58
N SER A 54 -6.03 10.54 5.92
CA SER A 54 -6.73 11.06 7.11
C SER A 54 -8.26 10.93 7.04
N GLY A 55 -8.85 10.80 5.85
CA GLY A 55 -10.30 10.68 5.68
C GLY A 55 -10.92 9.45 6.37
N PRO A 56 -10.45 8.22 6.09
CA PRO A 56 -10.95 6.98 6.71
C PRO A 56 -10.63 6.82 8.20
N MET A 57 -9.79 7.68 8.77
CA MET A 57 -9.36 7.59 10.18
C MET A 57 -10.54 7.69 11.16
N SER A 58 -11.61 8.41 10.77
CA SER A 58 -12.85 8.58 11.55
C SER A 58 -13.99 7.65 11.10
N ALA A 59 -13.77 6.80 10.10
CA ALA A 59 -14.81 5.92 9.57
C ALA A 59 -15.08 4.75 10.53
N ALA A 60 -16.32 4.68 11.03
CA ALA A 60 -16.77 3.58 11.89
C ALA A 60 -16.62 2.21 11.19
N HIS A 61 -16.89 2.15 9.87
CA HIS A 61 -16.82 0.94 9.04
C HIS A 61 -16.33 1.29 7.62
N GLY A 62 -15.91 0.28 6.85
CA GLY A 62 -15.62 0.42 5.42
C GLY A 62 -14.25 1.00 5.06
N ALA A 63 -13.34 1.14 6.03
CA ALA A 63 -11.97 1.63 5.76
C ALA A 63 -11.17 0.65 4.87
N GLY A 64 -11.33 -0.67 5.06
CA GLY A 64 -10.60 -1.68 4.29
C GLY A 64 -10.93 -1.66 2.79
N PRO A 65 -12.21 -1.80 2.40
CA PRO A 65 -12.61 -1.71 1.00
C PRO A 65 -12.19 -0.39 0.32
N GLN A 66 -12.25 0.74 1.04
CA GLN A 66 -11.78 2.02 0.51
C GLN A 66 -10.27 2.02 0.26
N ALA A 67 -9.48 1.52 1.21
CA ALA A 67 -8.04 1.38 1.03
C ALA A 67 -7.71 0.47 -0.16
N PHE A 68 -8.35 -0.70 -0.29
CA PHE A 68 -8.12 -1.58 -1.44
C PHE A 68 -8.53 -0.96 -2.77
N SER A 69 -9.64 -0.23 -2.84
CA SER A 69 -10.04 0.51 -4.04
C SER A 69 -9.01 1.57 -4.42
N LEU A 70 -8.45 2.29 -3.45
CA LEU A 70 -7.35 3.23 -3.68
C LEU A 70 -6.10 2.53 -4.24
N LEU A 71 -5.70 1.39 -3.66
CA LEU A 71 -4.55 0.63 -4.14
C LEU A 71 -4.76 0.10 -5.57
N ALA A 72 -5.97 -0.36 -5.87
CA ALA A 72 -6.34 -0.84 -7.20
C ALA A 72 -6.32 0.29 -8.25
N ASP A 73 -6.86 1.47 -7.91
CA ASP A 73 -6.84 2.67 -8.77
C ASP A 73 -5.40 3.12 -9.07
N LYS A 74 -4.52 3.05 -8.06
CA LYS A 74 -3.09 3.33 -8.20
C LYS A 74 -2.30 2.24 -8.93
N GLN A 75 -2.94 1.13 -9.30
CA GLN A 75 -2.34 -0.05 -9.95
C GLN A 75 -1.20 -0.67 -9.13
N VAL A 76 -1.38 -0.74 -7.83
CA VAL A 76 -0.42 -1.36 -6.91
C VAL A 76 -0.44 -2.87 -7.09
N GLU A 77 0.75 -3.46 -7.18
CA GLU A 77 0.91 -4.91 -7.30
C GLU A 77 1.29 -5.58 -5.99
N VAL A 78 1.96 -4.84 -5.11
CA VAL A 78 2.44 -5.34 -3.82
C VAL A 78 2.03 -4.37 -2.72
N LEU A 79 1.41 -4.89 -1.67
CA LEU A 79 1.08 -4.15 -0.45
C LEU A 79 1.96 -4.64 0.69
N ILE A 80 2.66 -3.71 1.35
CA ILE A 80 3.36 -3.91 2.60
C ILE A 80 2.55 -3.19 3.69
N MET A 81 2.11 -3.96 4.68
CA MET A 81 1.31 -3.44 5.78
C MET A 81 1.63 -4.14 7.08
N GLY A 82 1.32 -3.51 8.22
CA GLY A 82 1.51 -4.11 9.53
C GLY A 82 0.49 -5.20 9.84
N HIS A 83 -0.77 -4.85 10.09
CA HIS A 83 -1.81 -5.82 10.43
C HIS A 83 -2.92 -5.92 9.36
N CYS A 84 -3.13 -7.12 8.84
CA CYS A 84 -4.31 -7.45 8.04
C CYS A 84 -5.48 -7.77 8.97
N GLY A 85 -6.50 -6.91 8.98
CA GLY A 85 -7.79 -7.27 9.57
C GLY A 85 -8.45 -8.45 8.83
N PRO A 86 -9.46 -9.10 9.44
CA PRO A 86 -10.25 -10.15 8.79
C PRO A 86 -11.05 -9.64 7.58
#